data_AF-A0A3P8CXV2-F1
#
_entry.id   AF-A0A3P8CXV2-F1
#
_cell.length_a   1.000
_cell.length_b   1.000
_cell.length_c   1.000
_cell.angle_alpha   90.00
_cell.angle_beta   90.00
_cell.angle_gamma   90.00
#
_symmetry.space_group_name_H-M   'P 1'
#
loop_
_entity.id
_entity.type
_entity.pdbx_description
1 polymer ?
#
loop_
_entity_poly.entity_id
_entity_poly.type
_entity_poly.pdbx_seq_one_letter_code
_entity_poly.pdbx_strand_id
1 'polypeptide(L)'
;MDEELFTENPDEYIRLDLEGSNAQTRRRAACNLVHVLCEAFEGAVVTNFATYIEHLLNEYTNTPNGGAWTSKDAALLLVTSVASRGKTEKHGVTVSTELVNLTTFFENHVLPELRNPNVNYLPVIKADCLRYAIAFRSLLPSVALINLLNMTPVLLTASAPVVQSYVASLIDKLLAMRRLDSPTDPVILKEQVSEPQLLIDRLLNILNNPEYGENVYIIREFVPYVFQLISVMLEQYPLSQTVLTNCKLPPPVINGMTTGTPSNFRPSQAYSALLQRILVPSLWEPNRNVPSLVRLLQAYLLHNMDDVLAANKVHSLVSKFKIYLSHHLQLSLSLFTHLQGINS
;
A
#
# COMPACT_ATOMS: atom_id res chain seq x y z
N MET A 1 18.72 3.19 -13.46
CA MET A 1 18.67 4.13 -12.30
C MET A 1 20.06 4.30 -11.73
N ASP A 2 20.29 5.00 -10.62
CA ASP A 2 21.62 4.98 -9.99
C ASP A 2 21.65 3.84 -8.95
N GLU A 3 22.42 2.78 -9.23
CA GLU A 3 22.53 1.60 -8.37
C GLU A 3 23.20 1.95 -7.04
N GLU A 4 24.15 2.88 -7.07
CA GLU A 4 24.84 3.39 -5.89
C GLU A 4 23.84 4.09 -4.96
N LEU A 5 22.97 4.94 -5.50
CA LEU A 5 21.92 5.59 -4.72
C LEU A 5 20.91 4.58 -4.14
N PHE A 6 20.56 3.53 -4.89
CA PHE A 6 19.65 2.48 -4.42
C PHE A 6 20.21 1.75 -3.19
N THR A 7 21.53 1.50 -3.15
CA THR A 7 22.19 0.77 -2.06
C THR A 7 22.64 1.67 -0.91
N GLU A 8 23.20 2.84 -1.20
CA GLU A 8 23.86 3.70 -0.21
C GLU A 8 22.93 4.73 0.40
N ASN A 9 21.93 5.21 -0.36
CA ASN A 9 20.98 6.21 0.10
C ASN A 9 19.55 5.88 -0.36
N PRO A 10 18.97 4.78 0.15
CA PRO A 10 17.65 4.29 -0.26
C PRO A 10 16.55 5.34 -0.04
N ASP A 11 16.71 6.22 0.94
CA ASP A 11 15.74 7.25 1.30
C ASP A 11 15.65 8.33 0.21
N GLU A 12 16.81 8.83 -0.21
CA GLU A 12 16.89 9.80 -1.29
C GLU A 12 16.39 9.18 -2.58
N TYR A 13 16.76 7.93 -2.85
CA TYR A 13 16.23 7.19 -3.98
C TYR A 13 14.69 7.19 -3.99
N ILE A 14 14.03 6.82 -2.87
CA ILE A 14 12.57 6.69 -2.80
C ILE A 14 11.92 8.07 -2.97
N ARG A 15 12.45 9.08 -2.30
CA ARG A 15 11.98 10.47 -2.38
C ARG A 15 12.05 11.01 -3.82
N LEU A 16 13.14 10.70 -4.51
CA LEU A 16 13.34 11.14 -5.89
C LEU A 16 12.36 10.48 -6.86
N ASP A 17 12.03 9.21 -6.66
CA ASP A 17 11.15 8.46 -7.56
C ASP A 17 9.65 8.61 -7.23
N LEU A 18 9.24 8.47 -5.96
CA LEU A 18 7.83 8.52 -5.55
C LEU A 18 7.27 9.95 -5.43
N GLU A 19 8.02 10.89 -4.83
CA GLU A 19 7.54 12.26 -4.58
C GLU A 19 7.80 13.18 -5.78
N GLY A 20 8.58 12.73 -6.75
CA GLY A 20 8.82 13.45 -7.99
C GLY A 20 9.56 14.78 -7.81
N SER A 21 10.33 14.94 -6.74
CA SER A 21 11.01 16.19 -6.32
C SER A 21 12.04 16.75 -7.31
N ASN A 22 12.45 16.01 -8.36
CA ASN A 22 13.37 16.52 -9.39
C ASN A 22 12.71 16.59 -10.76
N ALA A 23 12.21 17.78 -11.12
CA ALA A 23 11.78 18.12 -12.48
C ALA A 23 12.94 18.11 -13.52
N GLN A 24 14.18 17.83 -13.12
CA GLN A 24 15.40 18.11 -13.90
C GLN A 24 16.34 16.89 -14.10
N THR A 25 15.89 15.64 -13.87
CA THR A 25 16.74 14.49 -14.26
C THR A 25 16.62 14.22 -15.75
N ARG A 26 17.75 13.92 -16.43
CA ARG A 26 17.76 13.53 -17.86
C ARG A 26 16.76 12.42 -18.17
N ARG A 27 16.62 11.46 -17.26
CA ARG A 27 15.65 10.35 -17.35
C ARG A 27 14.21 10.86 -17.40
N ARG A 28 13.82 11.77 -16.50
CA ARG A 28 12.47 12.32 -16.49
C ARG A 28 12.20 13.24 -17.66
N ALA A 29 13.19 14.03 -18.09
CA ALA A 29 13.09 14.82 -19.32
C ALA A 29 12.87 13.92 -20.55
N ALA A 30 13.58 12.79 -20.66
CA ALA A 30 13.36 11.81 -21.71
C ALA A 30 11.98 11.17 -21.64
N CYS A 31 11.50 10.75 -20.46
CA CYS A 31 10.15 10.21 -20.29
C CYS A 31 9.06 11.22 -20.67
N ASN A 32 9.22 12.49 -20.26
CA ASN A 32 8.30 13.57 -20.65
C ASN A 32 8.32 13.80 -22.17
N LEU A 33 9.50 13.76 -22.80
CA LEU A 33 9.61 13.85 -24.26
C LEU A 33 8.86 12.70 -24.95
N VAL A 34 9.05 11.46 -24.50
CA VAL A 34 8.33 10.29 -25.04
C VAL A 34 6.82 10.46 -24.87
N HIS A 35 6.37 10.93 -23.71
CA HIS A 35 4.95 11.16 -23.45
C HIS A 35 4.35 12.19 -24.42
N VAL A 36 5.01 13.35 -24.59
CA VAL A 36 4.56 14.41 -25.53
C VAL A 36 4.60 13.92 -26.98
N LEU A 37 5.60 13.12 -27.37
CA LEU A 37 5.65 12.52 -28.71
C LEU A 37 4.49 11.55 -28.93
N CYS A 38 4.11 10.76 -27.92
CA CYS A 38 2.95 9.88 -27.98
C CYS A 38 1.63 10.65 -28.11
N GLU A 39 1.50 11.85 -27.53
CA GLU A 39 0.30 12.68 -27.71
C GLU A 39 0.16 13.19 -29.16
N ALA A 40 1.27 13.47 -29.83
CA ALA A 40 1.26 14.02 -31.19
C ALA A 40 1.28 12.96 -32.30
N PHE A 41 1.98 11.84 -32.08
CA PHE A 41 2.31 10.86 -33.14
C PHE A 41 2.16 9.40 -32.66
N GLU A 42 1.10 9.11 -31.88
CA GLU A 42 0.89 7.86 -31.16
C GLU A 42 1.27 6.59 -31.94
N GLY A 43 0.68 6.37 -33.12
CA GLY A 43 0.90 5.13 -33.88
C GLY A 43 2.37 4.87 -34.23
N ALA A 44 3.06 5.86 -34.80
CA ALA A 44 4.46 5.71 -35.21
C ALA A 44 5.40 5.61 -34.00
N VAL A 45 5.15 6.41 -32.96
CA VAL A 45 5.97 6.44 -31.75
C VAL A 45 5.83 5.14 -30.96
N VAL A 46 4.60 4.66 -30.73
CA VAL A 46 4.36 3.39 -30.04
C VAL A 46 4.96 2.23 -30.81
N THR A 47 4.82 2.17 -32.14
CA THR A 47 5.42 1.10 -32.96
C THR A 47 6.94 1.06 -32.82
N ASN A 48 7.62 2.21 -32.94
CA ASN A 48 9.07 2.28 -32.83
C ASN A 48 9.55 1.89 -31.42
N PHE A 49 8.89 2.40 -30.38
CA PHE A 49 9.26 2.04 -29.00
C PHE A 49 8.95 0.58 -28.69
N ALA A 50 7.87 0.00 -29.23
CA ALA A 50 7.54 -1.41 -29.05
C ALA A 50 8.68 -2.32 -29.55
N THR A 51 9.20 -2.08 -30.76
CA THR A 51 10.35 -2.83 -31.29
C THR A 51 11.59 -2.70 -30.40
N TYR A 52 11.85 -1.50 -29.88
CA TYR A 52 12.99 -1.29 -28.98
C TYR A 52 12.80 -1.93 -27.60
N ILE A 53 11.59 -1.88 -27.05
CA ILE A 53 11.22 -2.56 -25.80
C ILE A 53 11.42 -4.08 -25.94
N GLU A 54 10.95 -4.68 -27.04
CA GLU A 54 11.16 -6.10 -27.33
C GLU A 54 12.64 -6.45 -27.40
N HIS A 55 13.45 -5.63 -28.09
CA HIS A 55 14.90 -5.82 -28.13
C HIS A 55 15.51 -5.85 -26.72
N LEU A 56 15.18 -4.87 -25.86
CA LEU A 56 15.70 -4.78 -24.50
C LEU A 56 15.26 -5.97 -23.62
N LEU A 57 14.02 -6.44 -23.77
CA LEU A 57 13.51 -7.61 -23.03
C LEU A 57 14.15 -8.91 -23.50
N ASN A 58 14.45 -9.04 -24.80
CA ASN A 58 15.18 -10.17 -25.35
C ASN A 58 16.63 -10.17 -24.85
N GLU A 59 17.29 -9.02 -24.81
CA GLU A 59 18.63 -8.87 -24.24
C GLU A 59 18.67 -9.32 -22.77
N TYR A 60 17.68 -8.90 -21.97
CA TYR A 60 17.55 -9.35 -20.59
C TYR A 60 17.39 -10.87 -20.49
N THR A 61 16.48 -11.45 -21.28
CA THR A 61 16.13 -12.87 -21.22
C THR A 61 17.29 -13.77 -21.67
N ASN A 62 18.07 -13.31 -22.65
CA ASN A 62 19.19 -14.07 -23.21
C ASN A 62 20.48 -13.91 -22.39
N THR A 63 20.52 -12.96 -21.44
CA THR A 63 21.69 -12.75 -20.60
C THR A 63 21.58 -13.56 -19.30
N PRO A 64 22.50 -14.51 -19.03
CA PRO A 64 22.44 -15.31 -17.83
C PRO A 64 22.60 -14.45 -16.57
N ASN A 65 22.03 -14.93 -15.46
CA ASN A 65 22.14 -14.33 -14.13
C ASN A 65 21.62 -12.89 -13.99
N GLY A 66 20.88 -12.37 -14.98
CA GLY A 66 20.34 -11.01 -14.91
C GLY A 66 21.37 -9.92 -15.18
N GLY A 67 22.49 -10.25 -15.86
CA GLY A 67 23.53 -9.27 -16.18
C GLY A 67 23.05 -8.07 -17.00
N ALA A 68 21.98 -8.22 -17.79
CA ALA A 68 21.35 -7.16 -18.57
C ALA A 68 20.11 -6.57 -17.87
N TRP A 69 20.13 -6.49 -16.54
CA TRP A 69 19.03 -5.91 -15.76
C TRP A 69 18.73 -4.45 -16.17
N THR A 70 19.74 -3.68 -16.55
CA THR A 70 19.58 -2.29 -17.02
C THR A 70 18.68 -2.19 -18.26
N SER A 71 18.72 -3.17 -19.16
CA SER A 71 17.83 -3.26 -20.32
C SER A 71 16.38 -3.48 -19.88
N LYS A 72 16.15 -4.29 -18.84
CA LYS A 72 14.82 -4.48 -18.26
C LYS A 72 14.29 -3.25 -17.51
N ASP A 73 15.13 -2.56 -16.72
CA ASP A 73 14.78 -1.25 -16.10
C ASP A 73 14.32 -0.26 -17.19
N ALA A 74 15.13 -0.13 -18.25
CA ALA A 74 14.79 0.74 -19.38
C ALA A 74 13.48 0.35 -20.08
N ALA A 75 13.26 -0.95 -20.32
CA ALA A 75 12.02 -1.45 -20.93
C ALA A 75 10.78 -1.14 -20.07
N LEU A 76 10.85 -1.38 -18.75
CA LEU A 76 9.76 -1.09 -17.81
C LEU A 76 9.43 0.41 -17.77
N LEU A 77 10.46 1.25 -17.76
CA LEU A 77 10.31 2.71 -17.77
C LEU A 77 9.71 3.22 -19.08
N LEU A 78 10.16 2.69 -20.22
CA LEU A 78 9.66 3.06 -21.54
C LEU A 78 8.19 2.66 -21.69
N VAL A 79 7.81 1.43 -21.33
CA VAL A 79 6.39 1.02 -21.36
C VAL A 79 5.55 1.93 -20.48
N THR A 80 6.03 2.26 -19.28
CA THR A 80 5.31 3.18 -18.39
C THR A 80 5.08 4.55 -19.02
N SER A 81 6.09 5.07 -19.73
CA SER A 81 6.04 6.37 -20.40
C SER A 81 5.17 6.35 -21.67
N VAL A 82 5.30 5.30 -22.47
CA VAL A 82 4.62 5.13 -23.77
C VAL A 82 3.15 4.82 -23.57
N ALA A 83 2.79 4.00 -22.58
CA ALA A 83 1.41 3.55 -22.40
C ALA A 83 0.54 4.54 -21.63
N SER A 84 1.11 5.36 -20.75
CA SER A 84 0.34 6.32 -19.93
C SER A 84 -0.21 7.48 -20.77
N ARG A 85 -1.51 7.76 -20.66
CA ARG A 85 -2.21 8.92 -21.29
C ARG A 85 -2.84 9.87 -20.27
N GLY A 86 -3.28 9.34 -19.14
CA GLY A 86 -3.87 10.14 -18.06
C GLY A 86 -3.57 9.52 -16.71
N LYS A 87 -3.10 10.34 -15.76
CA LYS A 87 -2.77 9.89 -14.41
C LYS A 87 -3.36 10.79 -13.34
N THR A 88 -3.72 10.21 -12.21
CA THR A 88 -4.10 10.92 -10.99
C THR A 88 -3.30 10.37 -9.82
N GLU A 89 -3.09 11.16 -8.77
CA GLU A 89 -2.42 10.68 -7.57
C GLU A 89 -3.20 9.52 -6.92
N LYS A 90 -4.52 9.68 -6.80
CA LYS A 90 -5.41 8.71 -6.16
C LYS A 90 -5.51 7.39 -6.91
N HIS A 91 -5.63 7.41 -8.24
CA HIS A 91 -5.89 6.20 -9.03
C HIS A 91 -4.71 5.74 -9.89
N GLY A 92 -3.58 6.45 -9.89
CA GLY A 92 -2.46 6.13 -10.79
C GLY A 92 -2.83 6.42 -12.23
N VAL A 93 -2.33 5.62 -13.17
CA VAL A 93 -2.70 5.69 -14.58
C VAL A 93 -4.15 5.22 -14.73
N THR A 94 -4.96 6.09 -15.32
CA THR A 94 -6.42 5.93 -15.52
C THR A 94 -6.79 5.76 -16.98
N VAL A 95 -5.92 6.20 -17.88
CA VAL A 95 -6.09 6.07 -19.33
C VAL A 95 -4.76 5.59 -19.91
N SER A 96 -4.83 4.56 -20.75
CA SER A 96 -3.68 4.06 -21.51
C SER A 96 -3.97 3.98 -23.00
N THR A 97 -2.92 3.87 -23.80
CA THR A 97 -3.04 3.49 -25.21
C THR A 97 -3.61 2.08 -25.38
N GLU A 98 -4.39 1.86 -26.43
CA GLU A 98 -4.87 0.53 -26.83
C GLU A 98 -3.79 -0.29 -27.54
N LEU A 99 -2.73 0.38 -28.01
CA LEU A 99 -1.63 -0.23 -28.77
C LEU A 99 -0.69 -1.09 -27.89
N VAL A 100 -0.85 -1.04 -26.57
CA VAL A 100 -0.04 -1.80 -25.61
C VAL A 100 -0.96 -2.60 -24.69
N ASN A 101 -0.87 -3.93 -24.75
CA ASN A 101 -1.59 -4.79 -23.82
C ASN A 101 -0.87 -4.85 -22.47
N LEU A 102 -1.27 -3.96 -21.55
CA LEU A 102 -0.68 -3.85 -20.22
C LEU A 102 -0.87 -5.09 -19.34
N THR A 103 -1.95 -5.86 -19.56
CA THR A 103 -2.22 -7.09 -18.81
C THR A 103 -1.23 -8.17 -19.23
N THR A 104 -1.08 -8.40 -20.54
CA THR A 104 -0.10 -9.36 -21.07
C THR A 104 1.32 -8.96 -20.70
N PHE A 105 1.65 -7.67 -20.76
CA PHE A 105 2.97 -7.18 -20.34
C PHE A 105 3.22 -7.44 -18.86
N PHE A 106 2.23 -7.17 -18.00
CA PHE A 106 2.32 -7.47 -16.57
C PHE A 106 2.55 -8.96 -16.32
N GLU A 107 1.76 -9.83 -16.94
CA GLU A 107 1.84 -11.28 -16.77
C GLU A 107 3.18 -11.87 -17.23
N ASN A 108 3.72 -11.38 -18.34
CA ASN A 108 4.92 -11.94 -18.96
C ASN A 108 6.23 -11.36 -18.39
N HIS A 109 6.25 -10.09 -17.98
CA HIS A 109 7.50 -9.40 -17.66
C HIS A 109 7.59 -8.88 -16.23
N VAL A 110 6.46 -8.61 -15.56
CA VAL A 110 6.42 -8.03 -14.20
C VAL A 110 6.17 -9.12 -13.16
N LEU A 111 5.10 -9.89 -13.35
CA LEU A 111 4.66 -10.93 -12.42
C LEU A 111 5.74 -11.99 -12.12
N PRO A 112 6.54 -12.48 -13.08
CA PRO A 112 7.58 -13.47 -12.81
C PRO A 112 8.67 -12.95 -11.85
N GLU A 113 9.02 -11.66 -11.95
CA GLU A 113 10.02 -11.05 -11.07
C GLU A 113 9.51 -10.88 -9.64
N LEU A 114 8.23 -10.54 -9.49
CA LEU A 114 7.58 -10.43 -8.18
C LEU A 114 7.38 -11.81 -7.53
N ARG A 115 7.16 -12.85 -8.33
CA ARG A 115 7.01 -14.25 -7.86
C ARG A 115 8.32 -14.99 -7.65
N ASN A 116 9.47 -14.38 -7.96
CA ASN A 116 10.75 -15.05 -7.82
C ASN A 116 10.95 -15.55 -6.36
N PRO A 117 11.17 -16.86 -6.13
CA PRO A 117 11.34 -17.42 -4.80
C PRO A 117 12.47 -16.78 -4.01
N ASN A 118 13.51 -16.32 -4.70
CA ASN A 118 14.54 -15.48 -4.10
C ASN A 118 14.07 -14.03 -4.12
N VAL A 119 13.52 -13.59 -2.98
CA VAL A 119 13.01 -12.21 -2.82
C VAL A 119 14.11 -11.15 -3.00
N ASN A 120 15.38 -11.51 -2.83
CA ASN A 120 16.52 -10.60 -2.95
C ASN A 120 17.20 -10.71 -4.33
N TYR A 121 16.67 -11.52 -5.25
CA TYR A 121 17.16 -11.56 -6.61
C TYR A 121 16.79 -10.26 -7.34
N LEU A 122 17.80 -9.54 -7.82
CA LEU A 122 17.69 -8.26 -8.55
C LEU A 122 16.71 -7.26 -7.89
N PRO A 123 17.05 -6.73 -6.70
CA PRO A 123 16.14 -5.88 -5.93
C PRO A 123 15.73 -4.60 -6.68
N VAL A 124 16.60 -4.08 -7.56
CA VAL A 124 16.29 -2.95 -8.45
C VAL A 124 15.14 -3.28 -9.40
N ILE A 125 15.19 -4.43 -10.08
CA ILE A 125 14.11 -4.87 -10.99
C ILE A 125 12.82 -5.14 -10.22
N LYS A 126 12.92 -5.67 -9.01
CA LYS A 126 11.77 -5.89 -8.14
C LYS A 126 11.11 -4.56 -7.79
N ALA A 127 11.89 -3.53 -7.47
CA ALA A 127 11.39 -2.17 -7.25
C ALA A 127 10.73 -1.58 -8.51
N ASP A 128 11.34 -1.76 -9.69
CA ASP A 128 10.74 -1.30 -10.96
C ASP A 128 9.40 -1.99 -11.27
N CYS A 129 9.32 -3.29 -10.99
CA CYS A 129 8.11 -4.09 -11.17
C CYS A 129 7.00 -3.65 -10.19
N LEU A 130 7.34 -3.34 -8.94
CA LEU A 130 6.40 -2.77 -7.96
C LEU A 130 5.94 -1.38 -8.38
N ARG A 131 6.85 -0.53 -8.87
CA ARG A 131 6.54 0.80 -9.41
C ARG A 131 5.57 0.73 -10.60
N TYR A 132 5.80 -0.21 -11.53
CA TYR A 132 4.86 -0.49 -12.62
C TYR A 132 3.48 -0.89 -12.08
N ALA A 133 3.43 -1.83 -11.13
CA ALA A 133 2.18 -2.31 -10.54
C ALA A 133 1.42 -1.18 -9.83
N ILE A 134 2.12 -0.31 -9.08
CA ILE A 134 1.55 0.89 -8.47
C ILE A 134 1.00 1.81 -9.56
N ALA A 135 1.79 2.12 -10.60
CA ALA A 135 1.38 3.05 -11.65
C ALA A 135 0.12 2.58 -12.39
N PHE A 136 0.06 1.32 -12.79
CA PHE A 136 -1.02 0.78 -13.63
C PHE A 136 -2.15 0.05 -12.88
N ARG A 137 -2.16 0.08 -11.54
CA ARG A 137 -3.14 -0.63 -10.70
C ARG A 137 -4.61 -0.48 -11.13
N SER A 138 -5.04 0.70 -11.62
CA SER A 138 -6.43 0.92 -12.04
C SER A 138 -6.78 0.30 -13.39
N LEU A 139 -5.78 -0.16 -14.14
CA LEU A 139 -5.94 -0.81 -15.45
C LEU A 139 -5.67 -2.32 -15.41
N LEU A 140 -5.23 -2.85 -14.27
CA LEU A 140 -5.00 -4.29 -14.10
C LEU A 140 -6.29 -5.02 -13.71
N PRO A 141 -6.49 -6.29 -14.13
CA PRO A 141 -7.64 -7.08 -13.72
C PRO A 141 -7.69 -7.30 -12.21
N SER A 142 -8.90 -7.38 -11.62
CA SER A 142 -9.08 -7.56 -10.17
C SER A 142 -8.34 -8.79 -9.62
N VAL A 143 -8.28 -9.88 -10.38
CA VAL A 143 -7.53 -11.09 -10.00
C VAL A 143 -6.03 -10.80 -9.85
N ALA A 144 -5.47 -9.98 -10.73
CA ALA A 144 -4.06 -9.57 -10.64
C ALA A 144 -3.82 -8.70 -9.39
N LEU A 145 -4.74 -7.81 -9.05
CA LEU A 145 -4.66 -6.96 -7.85
C LEU A 145 -4.71 -7.77 -6.56
N ILE A 146 -5.61 -8.76 -6.48
CA ILE A 146 -5.71 -9.68 -5.34
C ILE A 146 -4.42 -10.48 -5.20
N ASN A 147 -3.89 -11.01 -6.31
CA ASN A 147 -2.62 -11.73 -6.31
C ASN A 147 -1.46 -10.84 -5.86
N LEU A 148 -1.38 -9.60 -6.34
CA LEU A 148 -0.38 -8.62 -5.91
C LEU A 148 -0.41 -8.41 -4.40
N LEU A 149 -1.61 -8.20 -3.83
CA LEU A 149 -1.77 -8.01 -2.39
C LEU A 149 -1.28 -9.24 -1.61
N ASN A 150 -1.64 -10.44 -2.05
CA ASN A 150 -1.28 -11.70 -1.37
C ASN A 150 0.19 -12.09 -1.50
N MET A 151 0.95 -11.50 -2.43
CA MET A 151 2.41 -11.67 -2.52
C MET A 151 3.18 -10.73 -1.59
N THR A 152 2.55 -9.66 -1.11
CA THR A 152 3.24 -8.64 -0.29
C THR A 152 3.87 -9.17 1.00
N PRO A 153 3.32 -10.16 1.74
CA PRO A 153 3.97 -10.69 2.94
C PRO A 153 5.36 -11.28 2.68
N VAL A 154 5.54 -11.95 1.54
CA VAL A 154 6.85 -12.47 1.10
C VAL A 154 7.73 -11.32 0.64
N LEU A 155 7.22 -10.39 -0.16
CA LEU A 155 8.01 -9.26 -0.67
C LEU A 155 8.52 -8.33 0.45
N LEU A 156 7.80 -8.22 1.57
CA LEU A 156 8.22 -7.48 2.76
C LEU A 156 9.45 -8.11 3.45
N THR A 157 9.83 -9.35 3.13
CA THR A 157 11.06 -9.98 3.66
C THR A 157 12.32 -9.63 2.88
N ALA A 158 12.22 -8.78 1.85
CA ALA A 158 13.37 -8.27 1.11
C ALA A 158 14.34 -7.55 2.04
N SER A 159 15.65 -7.74 1.83
CA SER A 159 16.69 -7.02 2.58
C SER A 159 16.84 -5.58 2.12
N ALA A 160 16.46 -5.28 0.87
CA ALA A 160 16.53 -3.95 0.30
C ALA A 160 15.39 -3.06 0.84
N PRO A 161 15.67 -1.95 1.55
CA PRO A 161 14.64 -1.10 2.11
C PRO A 161 13.78 -0.38 1.06
N VAL A 162 14.36 -0.12 -0.11
CA VAL A 162 13.65 0.42 -1.27
C VAL A 162 12.50 -0.51 -1.68
N VAL A 163 12.76 -1.82 -1.77
CA VAL A 163 11.74 -2.82 -2.13
C VAL A 163 10.64 -2.83 -1.09
N GLN A 164 10.98 -2.90 0.20
CA GLN A 164 10.00 -2.88 1.29
C GLN A 164 9.11 -1.63 1.25
N SER A 165 9.68 -0.47 0.92
CA SER A 165 8.96 0.80 0.81
C SER A 165 7.99 0.82 -0.38
N TYR A 166 8.38 0.29 -1.55
CA TYR A 166 7.43 0.12 -2.66
C TYR A 166 6.37 -0.93 -2.36
N VAL A 167 6.70 -2.01 -1.65
CA VAL A 167 5.70 -3.02 -1.25
C VAL A 167 4.68 -2.39 -0.33
N ALA A 168 5.12 -1.62 0.68
CA ALA A 168 4.22 -0.84 1.50
C ALA A 168 3.36 0.07 0.62
N SER A 169 3.99 0.92 -0.21
CA SER A 169 3.32 1.82 -1.17
C SER A 169 2.20 1.13 -1.95
N LEU A 170 2.48 -0.08 -2.46
CA LEU A 170 1.53 -0.89 -3.21
C LEU A 170 0.32 -1.28 -2.35
N ILE A 171 0.52 -1.69 -1.10
CA ILE A 171 -0.58 -2.12 -0.22
C ILE A 171 -1.57 -0.96 0.04
N ASP A 172 -1.14 0.28 0.36
CA ASP A 172 -2.09 1.41 0.54
C ASP A 172 -2.88 1.65 -0.72
N LYS A 173 -2.19 1.68 -1.86
CA LYS A 173 -2.83 1.98 -3.12
C LYS A 173 -3.86 0.91 -3.47
N LEU A 174 -3.57 -0.37 -3.24
CA LEU A 174 -4.51 -1.46 -3.49
C LEU A 174 -5.70 -1.45 -2.53
N LEU A 175 -5.47 -1.24 -1.22
CA LEU A 175 -6.54 -1.24 -0.22
C LEU A 175 -7.42 0.03 -0.28
N ALA A 176 -6.88 1.14 -0.78
CA ALA A 176 -7.62 2.38 -0.98
C ALA A 176 -8.48 2.37 -2.26
N MET A 177 -8.29 1.41 -3.16
CA MET A 177 -9.08 1.33 -4.40
C MET A 177 -10.55 1.05 -4.10
N ARG A 178 -11.42 1.69 -4.88
CA ARG A 178 -12.87 1.50 -4.87
C ARG A 178 -13.33 1.12 -6.25
N ARG A 179 -14.40 0.32 -6.32
CA ARG A 179 -14.92 -0.11 -7.61
C ARG A 179 -15.51 1.09 -8.37
N LEU A 180 -15.37 1.09 -9.70
CA LEU A 180 -15.89 2.17 -10.54
C LEU A 180 -17.43 2.17 -10.59
N ASP A 181 -18.04 0.99 -10.53
CA ASP A 181 -19.49 0.80 -10.52
C ASP A 181 -20.11 1.04 -9.14
N SER A 182 -19.34 0.83 -8.06
CA SER A 182 -19.75 1.08 -6.68
C SER A 182 -18.62 1.80 -5.92
N PRO A 183 -18.61 3.15 -5.89
CA PRO A 183 -17.52 3.93 -5.30
C PRO A 183 -17.34 3.75 -3.78
N THR A 184 -18.32 3.16 -3.11
CA THR A 184 -18.27 2.82 -1.69
C THR A 184 -17.57 1.49 -1.45
N ASP A 185 -17.59 0.59 -2.42
CA ASP A 185 -17.15 -0.79 -2.24
C ASP A 185 -15.67 -0.93 -2.58
N PRO A 186 -14.88 -1.61 -1.72
CA PRO A 186 -13.48 -1.86 -2.00
C PRO A 186 -13.32 -2.83 -3.18
N VAL A 187 -12.23 -2.65 -3.95
CA VAL A 187 -11.89 -3.57 -5.05
C VAL A 187 -11.44 -4.93 -4.51
N ILE A 188 -10.70 -4.93 -3.40
CA ILE A 188 -10.24 -6.14 -2.72
C ILE A 188 -11.00 -6.27 -1.40
N LEU A 189 -11.74 -7.37 -1.28
CA LEU A 189 -12.50 -7.70 -0.08
C LEU A 189 -11.59 -8.34 0.97
N LYS A 190 -11.95 -8.24 2.25
CA LYS A 190 -11.16 -8.80 3.36
C LYS A 190 -10.98 -10.31 3.25
N GLU A 191 -11.96 -11.03 2.71
CA GLU A 191 -11.94 -12.49 2.53
C GLU A 191 -10.94 -12.92 1.45
N GLN A 192 -10.52 -12.00 0.58
CA GLN A 192 -9.56 -12.25 -0.50
C GLN A 192 -8.11 -12.06 -0.04
N VAL A 193 -7.90 -11.56 1.18
CA VAL A 193 -6.58 -11.47 1.81
C VAL A 193 -6.25 -12.82 2.43
N SER A 194 -5.29 -13.56 1.85
CA SER A 194 -5.02 -14.95 2.23
C SER A 194 -4.41 -15.08 3.62
N GLU A 195 -3.44 -14.23 3.97
CA GLU A 195 -2.71 -14.31 5.25
C GLU A 195 -2.63 -12.93 5.95
N PRO A 196 -3.76 -12.38 6.42
CA PRO A 196 -3.80 -11.03 6.99
C PRO A 196 -2.95 -10.91 8.27
N GLN A 197 -2.86 -11.99 9.07
CA GLN A 197 -1.99 -12.01 10.25
C GLN A 197 -0.52 -11.92 9.88
N LEU A 198 -0.07 -12.73 8.91
CA LEU A 198 1.31 -12.68 8.45
C LEU A 198 1.65 -11.31 7.88
N LEU A 199 0.74 -10.70 7.10
CA LEU A 199 0.93 -9.36 6.57
C LEU A 199 1.13 -8.33 7.70
N ILE A 200 0.24 -8.32 8.70
CA ILE A 200 0.35 -7.43 9.86
C ILE A 200 1.66 -7.69 10.61
N ASP A 201 2.00 -8.94 10.90
CA ASP A 201 3.23 -9.29 11.61
C ASP A 201 4.48 -8.83 10.84
N ARG A 202 4.51 -8.98 9.51
CA ARG A 202 5.62 -8.51 8.66
C ARG A 202 5.76 -7.00 8.69
N LEU A 203 4.65 -6.27 8.56
CA LEU A 203 4.65 -4.81 8.64
C LEU A 203 5.14 -4.33 10.01
N LEU A 204 4.69 -4.97 11.10
CA LEU A 204 5.15 -4.67 12.45
C LEU A 204 6.61 -5.02 12.67
N ASN A 205 7.11 -6.12 12.09
CA ASN A 205 8.51 -6.50 12.22
C ASN A 205 9.43 -5.46 11.56
N ILE A 206 9.02 -4.87 10.43
CA ILE A 206 9.75 -3.75 9.82
C ILE A 206 9.77 -2.55 10.77
N LEU A 207 8.64 -2.21 11.41
CA LEU A 207 8.61 -1.11 12.39
C LEU A 207 9.51 -1.33 13.62
N ASN A 208 9.69 -2.59 14.02
CA ASN A 208 10.44 -2.95 15.23
C ASN A 208 11.92 -3.31 14.95
N ASN A 209 12.36 -3.28 13.69
CA ASN A 209 13.74 -3.64 13.38
C ASN A 209 14.68 -2.47 13.79
N PRO A 210 15.63 -2.72 14.72
CA PRO A 210 16.53 -1.69 15.24
C PRO A 210 17.48 -1.12 14.17
N GLU A 211 17.73 -1.83 13.07
CA GLU A 211 18.56 -1.34 11.96
C GLU A 211 17.92 -0.12 11.26
N TYR A 212 16.60 -0.02 11.25
CA TYR A 212 15.92 1.19 10.77
C TYR A 212 15.96 2.32 11.81
N GLY A 213 16.33 2.04 13.06
CA GLY A 213 16.42 3.01 14.15
C GLY A 213 17.38 4.16 13.89
N GLU A 214 18.42 3.94 13.07
CA GLU A 214 19.33 4.98 12.59
C GLU A 214 18.87 5.61 11.26
N ASN A 215 18.06 4.88 10.47
CA ASN A 215 17.50 5.38 9.22
C ASN A 215 16.22 6.19 9.49
N VAL A 216 16.42 7.46 9.81
CA VAL A 216 15.39 8.43 10.18
C VAL A 216 14.28 8.58 9.13
N TYR A 217 14.52 8.28 7.84
CA TYR A 217 13.52 8.52 6.80
C TYR A 217 12.55 7.34 6.62
N ILE A 218 13.06 6.11 6.57
CA ILE A 218 12.21 4.90 6.46
C ILE A 218 11.25 4.87 7.65
N ILE A 219 11.73 4.99 8.88
CA ILE A 219 10.84 5.00 10.06
C ILE A 219 9.85 6.17 9.99
N ARG A 220 10.28 7.37 9.57
CA ARG A 220 9.44 8.57 9.60
C ARG A 220 8.30 8.58 8.58
N GLU A 221 8.48 8.00 7.40
CA GLU A 221 7.42 7.87 6.39
C GLU A 221 6.66 6.54 6.50
N PHE A 222 7.34 5.45 6.87
CA PHE A 222 6.76 4.11 6.92
C PHE A 222 5.89 3.89 8.16
N VAL A 223 6.24 4.44 9.33
CA VAL A 223 5.46 4.22 10.57
C VAL A 223 4.01 4.75 10.48
N PRO A 224 3.77 6.04 10.15
CA PRO A 224 2.39 6.52 9.97
C PRO A 224 1.66 5.73 8.89
N TYR A 225 2.38 5.32 7.85
CA TYR A 225 1.83 4.59 6.74
C TYR A 225 1.39 3.17 7.11
N VAL A 226 2.19 2.43 7.88
CA VAL A 226 1.80 1.10 8.39
C VAL A 226 0.58 1.20 9.30
N PHE A 227 0.50 2.20 10.18
CA PHE A 227 -0.69 2.39 11.01
C PHE A 227 -1.92 2.72 10.17
N GLN A 228 -1.77 3.57 9.16
CA GLN A 228 -2.82 3.89 8.20
C GLN A 228 -3.26 2.62 7.45
N LEU A 229 -2.32 1.79 7.03
CA LEU A 229 -2.57 0.55 6.30
C LEU A 229 -3.38 -0.45 7.12
N ILE A 230 -2.94 -0.67 8.35
CA ILE A 230 -3.63 -1.56 9.29
C ILE A 230 -5.03 -1.00 9.62
N SER A 231 -5.18 0.33 9.71
CA SER A 231 -6.49 0.97 9.88
C SER A 231 -7.41 0.63 8.71
N VAL A 232 -6.93 0.79 7.48
CA VAL A 232 -7.71 0.46 6.28
C VAL A 232 -8.06 -1.02 6.24
N MET A 233 -7.14 -1.93 6.58
CA MET A 233 -7.43 -3.36 6.64
C MET A 233 -8.51 -3.68 7.70
N LEU A 234 -8.48 -2.99 8.84
CA LEU A 234 -9.47 -3.17 9.90
C LEU A 234 -10.84 -2.59 9.51
N GLU A 235 -10.86 -1.46 8.81
CA GLU A 235 -12.06 -0.81 8.26
C GLU A 235 -12.79 -1.67 7.20
N GLN A 236 -12.14 -2.71 6.65
CA GLN A 236 -12.81 -3.68 5.77
C GLN A 236 -13.78 -4.60 6.51
N TYR A 237 -13.69 -4.68 7.85
CA TYR A 237 -14.65 -5.44 8.67
C TYR A 237 -15.90 -4.60 8.94
N PRO A 238 -17.09 -5.21 9.14
CA PRO A 238 -18.26 -4.46 9.58
C PRO A 238 -18.04 -3.83 10.97
N LEU A 239 -18.96 -2.95 11.37
CA LEU A 239 -18.94 -2.41 12.73
C LEU A 239 -19.08 -3.53 13.76
N SER A 240 -18.39 -3.35 14.88
CA SER A 240 -18.42 -4.25 16.04
C SER A 240 -19.84 -4.38 16.61
N GLN A 241 -20.17 -5.53 17.20
CA GLN A 241 -21.50 -5.77 17.77
C GLN A 241 -21.80 -4.80 18.92
N THR A 242 -20.79 -4.51 19.75
CA THR A 242 -20.88 -3.49 20.80
C THR A 242 -21.26 -2.13 20.21
N VAL A 243 -20.65 -1.72 19.09
CA VAL A 243 -20.94 -0.43 18.43
C VAL A 243 -22.36 -0.42 17.86
N LEU A 244 -22.76 -1.48 17.15
CA LEU A 244 -24.10 -1.60 16.59
C LEU A 244 -25.18 -1.51 17.68
N THR A 245 -24.96 -2.21 18.80
CA THR A 245 -25.89 -2.25 19.93
C THR A 245 -25.99 -0.88 20.62
N ASN A 246 -24.84 -0.27 20.96
CA ASN A 246 -24.81 1.00 21.68
C ASN A 246 -25.28 2.18 20.83
N CYS A 247 -25.01 2.17 19.52
CA CYS A 247 -25.45 3.20 18.60
C CYS A 247 -26.85 2.93 18.00
N LYS A 248 -27.51 1.82 18.38
CA LYS A 248 -28.81 1.39 17.84
C LYS A 248 -28.84 1.35 16.30
N LEU A 249 -27.74 0.87 15.71
CA LEU A 249 -27.59 0.78 14.26
C LEU A 249 -28.13 -0.56 13.75
N PRO A 250 -28.65 -0.61 12.51
CA PRO A 250 -29.09 -1.86 11.91
C PRO A 250 -27.90 -2.83 11.74
N PRO A 251 -28.11 -4.15 11.92
CA PRO A 251 -27.07 -5.14 11.68
C PRO A 251 -26.63 -5.13 10.21
N PRO A 252 -25.38 -5.52 9.91
CA PRO A 252 -24.89 -5.55 8.55
C PRO A 252 -25.73 -6.51 7.69
N VAL A 253 -26.29 -6.00 6.60
CA VAL A 253 -27.05 -6.78 5.62
C VAL A 253 -26.12 -7.09 4.46
N ILE A 254 -25.78 -8.36 4.26
CA ILE A 254 -25.01 -8.83 3.11
C ILE A 254 -25.89 -9.81 2.33
N ASN A 255 -26.11 -9.53 1.04
CA ASN A 255 -26.93 -10.35 0.13
C ASN A 255 -28.36 -10.65 0.63
N GLY A 256 -28.98 -9.72 1.36
CA GLY A 256 -30.39 -9.82 1.76
C GLY A 256 -30.71 -10.83 2.87
N MET A 257 -29.70 -11.46 3.49
CA MET A 257 -29.89 -12.36 4.64
C MET A 257 -29.35 -11.71 5.93
N THR A 258 -30.19 -11.67 6.97
CA THR A 258 -29.74 -11.39 8.35
C THR A 258 -29.05 -12.65 8.88
N THR A 259 -27.72 -12.74 8.78
CA THR A 259 -27.02 -13.98 9.13
C THR A 259 -26.78 -14.07 10.64
N GLY A 260 -27.31 -15.14 11.23
CA GLY A 260 -26.89 -15.63 12.54
C GLY A 260 -25.57 -16.39 12.40
N THR A 261 -24.46 -15.76 12.80
CA THR A 261 -23.32 -16.28 13.60
C THR A 261 -22.15 -15.28 13.48
N PRO A 262 -21.62 -14.74 14.59
CA PRO A 262 -20.73 -13.57 14.58
C PRO A 262 -19.26 -13.84 14.19
N SER A 263 -18.82 -15.08 14.00
CA SER A 263 -17.39 -15.41 13.86
C SER A 263 -16.75 -14.90 12.57
N ASN A 264 -17.46 -14.92 11.45
CA ASN A 264 -16.94 -14.53 10.13
C ASN A 264 -16.79 -13.01 9.94
N PHE A 265 -17.33 -12.23 10.89
CA PHE A 265 -17.32 -10.78 10.85
C PHE A 265 -16.34 -10.14 11.81
N ARG A 266 -15.69 -10.93 12.66
CA ARG A 266 -14.72 -10.43 13.64
C ARG A 266 -13.35 -10.24 12.98
N PRO A 267 -12.62 -9.16 13.32
CA PRO A 267 -11.21 -9.01 12.97
C PRO A 267 -10.38 -10.23 13.40
N SER A 268 -9.30 -10.52 12.67
CA SER A 268 -8.38 -11.61 13.04
C SER A 268 -7.70 -11.36 14.39
N GLN A 269 -7.22 -12.43 15.05
CA GLN A 269 -6.52 -12.34 16.35
C GLN A 269 -5.27 -11.44 16.31
N ALA A 270 -4.69 -11.23 15.11
CA ALA A 270 -3.56 -10.34 14.90
C ALA A 270 -3.84 -8.90 15.36
N TYR A 271 -5.05 -8.39 15.13
CA TYR A 271 -5.46 -7.06 15.58
C TYR A 271 -5.49 -6.96 17.11
N SER A 272 -5.94 -8.02 17.80
CA SER A 272 -5.96 -8.06 19.26
C SER A 272 -4.54 -8.00 19.85
N ALA A 273 -3.56 -8.68 19.22
CA ALA A 273 -2.15 -8.63 19.63
C ALA A 273 -1.51 -7.24 19.41
N LEU A 274 -1.84 -6.60 18.28
CA LEU A 274 -1.35 -5.28 17.92
C LEU A 274 -1.87 -4.17 18.85
N LEU A 275 -3.11 -4.31 19.36
CA LEU A 275 -3.71 -3.34 20.28
C LEU A 275 -2.80 -2.98 21.46
N GLN A 276 -2.03 -3.93 21.98
CA GLN A 276 -1.09 -3.67 23.08
C GLN A 276 0.12 -2.84 22.64
N ARG A 277 0.63 -3.11 21.42
CA ARG A 277 1.81 -2.43 20.88
C ARG A 277 1.52 -0.97 20.55
N ILE A 278 0.35 -0.66 19.97
CA ILE A 278 -0.01 0.72 19.61
C ILE A 278 -0.21 1.64 20.82
N LEU A 279 -0.38 1.07 22.03
CA LEU A 279 -0.53 1.83 23.27
C LEU A 279 0.81 2.26 23.89
N VAL A 280 1.94 1.77 23.36
CA VAL A 280 3.29 2.12 23.84
C VAL A 280 3.54 3.62 23.67
N PRO A 281 3.92 4.36 24.73
CA PRO A 281 4.09 5.81 24.67
C PRO A 281 5.03 6.32 23.58
N SER A 282 6.16 5.66 23.35
CA SER A 282 7.15 6.09 22.36
C SER A 282 6.63 6.18 20.93
N LEU A 283 5.58 5.41 20.57
CA LEU A 283 4.95 5.51 19.24
C LEU A 283 4.19 6.83 19.06
N TRP A 284 3.77 7.46 20.16
CA TRP A 284 3.01 8.72 20.20
C TRP A 284 3.91 9.95 20.37
N GLU A 285 5.23 9.76 20.52
CA GLU A 285 6.19 10.85 20.80
C GLU A 285 6.68 11.64 19.56
N PRO A 286 6.42 11.23 18.30
CA PRO A 286 6.55 12.12 17.13
C PRO A 286 5.19 12.62 16.61
N ASN A 287 5.02 13.95 16.43
CA ASN A 287 3.79 14.59 15.90
C ASN A 287 3.27 14.00 14.57
N ARG A 288 4.14 13.38 13.76
CA ARG A 288 3.78 12.83 12.44
C ARG A 288 3.02 11.50 12.50
N ASN A 289 3.29 10.66 13.50
CA ASN A 289 2.63 9.35 13.62
C ASN A 289 1.20 9.47 14.12
N VAL A 290 0.91 10.57 14.83
CA VAL A 290 -0.30 10.69 15.63
C VAL A 290 -1.58 10.66 14.80
N PRO A 291 -1.70 11.33 13.63
CA PRO A 291 -2.90 11.22 12.80
C PRO A 291 -3.22 9.77 12.39
N SER A 292 -2.22 9.00 11.98
CA SER A 292 -2.40 7.60 11.59
C SER A 292 -2.71 6.68 12.76
N LEU A 293 -2.07 6.91 13.91
CA LEU A 293 -2.37 6.19 15.15
C LEU A 293 -3.80 6.48 15.63
N VAL A 294 -4.25 7.73 15.53
CA VAL A 294 -5.60 8.15 15.89
C VAL A 294 -6.63 7.49 14.97
N ARG A 295 -6.37 7.46 13.66
CA ARG A 295 -7.23 6.74 12.73
C ARG A 295 -7.28 5.24 13.05
N LEU A 296 -6.12 4.62 13.30
CA LEU A 296 -6.05 3.22 13.70
C LEU A 296 -6.84 2.96 15.00
N LEU A 297 -6.72 3.84 16.00
CA LEU A 297 -7.53 3.77 17.23
C LEU A 297 -9.03 3.88 16.94
N GLN A 298 -9.44 4.80 16.07
CA GLN A 298 -10.84 4.92 15.65
C GLN A 298 -11.31 3.62 14.98
N ALA A 299 -10.49 3.02 14.12
CA ALA A 299 -10.81 1.73 13.50
C ALA A 299 -10.97 0.61 14.54
N TYR A 300 -10.11 0.54 15.57
CA TYR A 300 -10.28 -0.39 16.69
C TYR A 300 -11.60 -0.16 17.44
N LEU A 301 -11.95 1.09 17.71
CA LEU A 301 -13.18 1.43 18.43
C LEU A 301 -14.44 1.17 17.60
N LEU A 302 -14.38 1.26 16.27
CA LEU A 302 -15.52 1.06 15.39
C LEU A 302 -15.70 -0.42 14.99
N HIS A 303 -14.61 -1.13 14.72
CA HIS A 303 -14.64 -2.44 14.08
C HIS A 303 -14.16 -3.58 15.01
N ASN A 304 -13.53 -3.27 16.15
CA ASN A 304 -13.04 -4.30 17.09
C ASN A 304 -13.26 -3.96 18.58
N MET A 305 -14.35 -3.25 18.91
CA MET A 305 -14.61 -2.80 20.29
C MET A 305 -14.81 -3.96 21.27
N ASP A 306 -15.34 -5.09 20.80
CA ASP A 306 -15.57 -6.29 21.61
C ASP A 306 -14.25 -6.83 22.18
N ASP A 307 -13.18 -6.86 21.38
CA ASP A 307 -11.83 -7.24 21.81
C ASP A 307 -11.21 -6.21 22.75
N VAL A 308 -11.43 -4.92 22.47
CA VAL A 308 -10.91 -3.81 23.29
C VAL A 308 -11.47 -3.88 24.71
N LEU A 309 -12.76 -4.18 24.84
CA LEU A 309 -13.44 -4.40 26.11
C LEU A 309 -12.91 -5.65 26.81
N ALA A 310 -12.83 -6.77 26.09
CA ALA A 310 -12.30 -8.03 26.64
C ALA A 310 -10.85 -7.88 27.15
N ALA A 311 -10.04 -7.06 26.49
CA ALA A 311 -8.66 -6.78 26.88
C ALA A 311 -8.52 -5.72 27.99
N ASN A 312 -9.62 -5.14 28.49
CA ASN A 312 -9.64 -4.05 29.47
C ASN A 312 -8.77 -2.85 29.06
N LYS A 313 -8.72 -2.52 27.76
CA LYS A 313 -7.85 -1.45 27.22
C LYS A 313 -8.55 -0.11 26.99
N VAL A 314 -9.86 -0.01 27.21
CA VAL A 314 -10.65 1.21 26.96
C VAL A 314 -10.02 2.43 27.64
N HIS A 315 -9.68 2.35 28.93
CA HIS A 315 -9.10 3.47 29.66
C HIS A 315 -7.75 3.92 29.06
N SER A 316 -6.90 2.98 28.67
CA SER A 316 -5.61 3.27 28.02
C SER A 316 -5.80 3.98 26.67
N LEU A 317 -6.73 3.51 25.84
CA LEU A 317 -7.03 4.14 24.54
C LEU A 317 -7.57 5.56 24.74
N VAL A 318 -8.54 5.73 25.64
CA VAL A 318 -9.13 7.04 25.97
C VAL A 318 -8.06 7.99 26.49
N SER A 319 -7.12 7.51 27.31
CA SER A 319 -6.03 8.34 27.83
C SER A 319 -5.10 8.82 26.70
N LYS A 320 -4.76 7.96 25.73
CA LYS A 320 -3.97 8.36 24.55
C LYS A 320 -4.72 9.33 23.64
N PHE A 321 -6.02 9.10 23.43
CA PHE A 321 -6.86 9.99 22.63
C PHE A 321 -7.03 11.37 23.27
N LYS A 322 -7.15 11.44 24.60
CA LYS A 322 -7.18 12.71 25.35
C LYS A 322 -5.89 13.51 25.19
N ILE A 323 -4.73 12.84 25.27
CA ILE A 323 -3.43 13.47 25.02
C ILE A 323 -3.44 14.06 23.60
N TYR A 324 -3.81 13.27 22.59
CA TYR A 324 -3.90 13.77 21.22
C TYR A 324 -4.84 14.99 21.08
N LEU A 325 -6.08 14.91 21.58
CA LEU A 325 -7.05 16.01 21.52
C LEU A 325 -6.54 17.27 22.25
N SER A 326 -5.87 17.10 23.39
CA SER A 326 -5.27 18.21 24.13
C SER A 326 -4.14 18.89 23.35
N HIS A 327 -3.46 18.16 22.48
CA HIS A 327 -2.42 18.68 21.59
C HIS A 327 -2.97 19.23 20.26
N HIS A 328 -4.14 18.77 19.77
CA HIS A 328 -4.56 18.98 18.38
C HIS A 328 -5.88 19.68 18.09
N LEU A 329 -6.78 20.01 19.04
CA LEU A 329 -7.77 21.12 18.96
C LEU A 329 -8.92 21.00 20.00
N GLN A 330 -9.35 22.16 20.53
CA GLN A 330 -10.76 22.46 20.77
C GLN A 330 -11.56 22.13 19.50
N LEU A 331 -12.12 20.91 19.36
CA LEU A 331 -13.30 20.54 18.56
C LEU A 331 -13.34 19.01 18.32
N SER A 332 -14.06 18.31 19.19
CA SER A 332 -14.97 17.19 18.85
C SER A 332 -15.42 16.47 20.14
N LEU A 333 -16.12 17.21 21.01
CA LEU A 333 -16.66 16.69 22.27
C LEU A 333 -17.76 15.62 22.07
N SER A 334 -18.37 15.53 20.88
CA SER A 334 -19.61 14.77 20.65
C SER A 334 -19.43 13.25 20.68
N LEU A 335 -18.33 12.71 20.12
CA LEU A 335 -18.01 11.28 20.20
C LEU A 335 -17.52 10.89 21.61
N PHE A 336 -16.88 11.82 22.33
CA PHE A 336 -16.30 11.61 23.65
C PHE A 336 -17.37 11.45 24.75
N THR A 337 -18.46 12.23 24.69
CA THR A 337 -19.58 12.13 25.64
C THR A 337 -20.28 10.78 25.62
N HIS A 338 -20.27 10.06 24.49
CA HIS A 338 -20.90 8.73 24.41
C HIS A 338 -20.03 7.62 24.99
N LEU A 339 -18.70 7.70 24.88
CA LEU A 339 -17.79 6.70 25.45
C LEU A 339 -17.70 6.77 26.99
N GLN A 340 -17.87 7.94 27.59
CA GLN A 340 -17.92 8.07 29.05
C GLN A 340 -19.19 7.46 29.66
N GLY A 341 -20.30 7.42 28.92
CA GLY A 341 -21.58 6.87 29.39
C GLY A 341 -21.64 5.33 29.43
N ILE A 342 -20.68 4.63 28.83
CA ILE A 342 -20.67 3.15 28.79
C ILE A 342 -20.13 2.55 30.11
N ASN A 343 -19.50 3.35 30.97
CA ASN A 343 -18.99 2.94 32.29
C ASN A 343 -19.85 3.45 33.47
N SER A 344 -21.10 3.87 33.22
CA SER A 344 -22.03 4.34 34.25
C SER A 344 -23.11 3.30 34.53
#